data_AF-A0A2T5I1F6-F1
#
_entry.id   AF-A0A2T5I1F6-F1
#
_cell.length_a   1.000
_cell.length_b   1.000
_cell.length_c   1.000
_cell.angle_alpha   90.00
_cell.angle_beta   90.00
_cell.angle_gamma   90.00
#
_symmetry.space_group_name_H-M   'P 1'
#
loop_
_entity.id
_entity.type
_entity.pdbx_description
1 polymer ?
#
loop_
_entity_poly.entity_id
_entity_poly.type
_entity_poly.pdbx_seq_one_letter_code
_entity_poly.pdbx_strand_id
1 'polypeptide(L)'
;MNLSTVNPVGLIGPLFERAKAADEFEFCSTLLRLRGMEDAGWDPLHESLELSHQLMSLQNAPLDKGLKLRLALFLYCHLTEMSDVYNIPANMFQVISGHRYSMSPFSVGLQQGQNPPTSPSGKARRLKALADALNMQELGEVFEEMIVKEVRNAFYHSDYILTNESLNIRHGEGVVINRMRDNKVPYEWLLPRLQLGINTALAVLNLTEDSIRSYKQDKILQGRLGAGGELITIQLTTHPDFGLNGFKTPPDPAR
;
A
#
# COMPACT_ATOMS: atom_id res chain seq x y z
N MET A 1 7.12 18.77 3.24
CA MET A 1 7.94 17.81 4.01
C MET A 1 9.38 17.77 3.49
N ASN A 2 10.39 17.51 4.33
CA ASN A 2 11.73 17.17 3.81
C ASN A 2 11.75 15.68 3.42
N LEU A 3 11.61 15.40 2.13
CA LEU A 3 11.41 14.05 1.61
C LEU A 3 12.58 13.10 1.90
N SER A 4 13.80 13.62 2.01
CA SER A 4 14.99 12.76 2.22
C SER A 4 15.11 12.20 3.64
N THR A 5 14.29 12.68 4.58
CA THR A 5 14.33 12.24 6.00
C THR A 5 13.09 11.46 6.43
N VAL A 6 12.12 11.29 5.53
CA VAL A 6 10.88 10.56 5.84
C VAL A 6 11.21 9.08 6.05
N ASN A 7 10.68 8.50 7.13
CA ASN A 7 10.76 7.07 7.42
C ASN A 7 9.37 6.44 7.27
N PRO A 8 8.99 5.93 6.07
CA PRO A 8 7.67 5.37 5.86
C PRO A 8 7.34 4.20 6.80
N VAL A 9 8.32 3.35 7.12
CA VAL A 9 8.12 2.25 8.07
C VAL A 9 7.75 2.77 9.46
N GLY A 10 8.43 3.81 9.93
CA GLY A 10 8.14 4.46 11.22
C GLY A 10 6.76 5.12 11.29
N LEU A 11 6.21 5.55 10.15
CA LEU A 11 4.88 6.15 10.06
C LEU A 11 3.76 5.11 9.87
N ILE A 12 4.02 4.05 9.10
CA ILE A 12 3.04 2.99 8.80
C ILE A 12 2.96 1.95 9.93
N GLY A 13 4.08 1.63 10.60
CA GLY A 13 4.08 0.67 11.71
C GLY A 13 3.02 0.97 12.79
N PRO A 14 2.93 2.21 13.30
CA PRO A 14 1.87 2.60 14.23
C PRO A 14 0.45 2.41 13.71
N LEU A 15 0.21 2.48 12.39
CA LEU A 15 -1.10 2.19 11.79
C LEU A 15 -1.47 0.72 12.01
N PHE A 16 -0.54 -0.19 11.74
CA PHE A 16 -0.74 -1.63 11.90
C PHE A 16 -0.96 -2.01 13.36
N GLU A 17 -0.14 -1.49 14.27
CA GLU A 17 -0.28 -1.75 15.71
C GLU A 17 -1.62 -1.26 16.26
N ARG A 18 -2.05 -0.04 15.87
CA ARG A 18 -3.35 0.51 16.27
C ARG A 18 -4.52 -0.31 15.72
N ALA A 19 -4.44 -0.76 14.47
CA ALA A 19 -5.49 -1.59 13.88
C ALA A 19 -5.60 -2.96 14.55
N LYS A 20 -4.46 -3.62 14.80
CA LYS A 20 -4.41 -4.89 15.56
C LYS A 20 -4.99 -4.75 16.96
N ALA A 21 -4.67 -3.65 17.66
CA ALA A 21 -5.19 -3.38 19.00
C ALA A 21 -6.70 -3.05 19.00
N ALA A 22 -7.21 -2.43 17.95
CA ALA A 22 -8.62 -2.06 17.84
C ALA A 22 -9.52 -3.28 17.58
N ASP A 23 -9.15 -4.13 16.63
CA ASP A 23 -9.84 -5.39 16.32
C ASP A 23 -8.89 -6.36 15.62
N GLU A 24 -8.34 -7.30 16.36
CA GLU A 24 -7.34 -8.24 15.84
C GLU A 24 -7.91 -9.15 14.74
N PHE A 25 -9.20 -9.49 14.79
CA PHE A 25 -9.83 -10.32 13.76
C PHE A 25 -9.95 -9.57 12.43
N GLU A 26 -10.42 -8.33 12.46
CA GLU A 26 -10.58 -7.52 11.25
C GLU A 26 -9.21 -7.04 10.72
N PHE A 27 -8.22 -6.86 11.61
CA PHE A 27 -6.81 -6.70 11.23
C PHE A 27 -6.30 -7.93 10.47
N CYS A 28 -6.47 -9.14 11.01
CA CYS A 28 -6.10 -10.38 10.33
C CYS A 28 -6.83 -10.57 8.98
N SER A 29 -8.11 -10.21 8.92
CA SER A 29 -8.90 -10.22 7.68
C SER A 29 -8.33 -9.26 6.63
N THR A 30 -7.79 -8.12 7.08
CA THR A 30 -7.08 -7.15 6.23
C THR A 30 -5.76 -7.73 5.71
N LEU A 31 -4.96 -8.36 6.58
CA LEU A 31 -3.69 -8.98 6.19
C LEU A 31 -3.87 -10.10 5.15
N LEU A 32 -4.84 -10.98 5.39
CA LEU A 32 -5.17 -12.07 4.47
C LEU A 32 -5.83 -11.57 3.19
N ARG A 33 -6.29 -10.31 3.18
CA ARG A 33 -7.06 -9.68 2.10
C ARG A 33 -8.15 -10.64 1.63
N LEU A 34 -9.04 -11.06 2.53
CA LEU A 34 -10.07 -12.06 2.23
C LEU A 34 -10.83 -11.68 0.95
N ARG A 35 -10.45 -12.33 -0.15
CA ARG A 35 -11.03 -12.18 -1.47
C ARG A 35 -12.10 -13.25 -1.66
N GLY A 36 -12.83 -13.16 -2.76
CA GLY A 36 -13.77 -14.21 -3.16
C GLY A 36 -13.07 -15.54 -3.43
N MET A 37 -13.73 -16.42 -4.18
CA MET A 37 -13.12 -17.71 -4.54
C MET A 37 -11.95 -17.48 -5.51
N GLU A 38 -10.73 -17.67 -5.02
CA GLU A 38 -9.49 -17.65 -5.80
C GLU A 38 -8.75 -18.98 -5.58
N ASP A 39 -8.15 -19.52 -6.64
CA ASP A 39 -7.31 -20.73 -6.54
C ASP A 39 -5.96 -20.40 -5.89
N ALA A 40 -5.26 -21.43 -5.41
CA ALA A 40 -3.90 -21.26 -4.90
C ALA A 40 -2.98 -20.64 -5.96
N GLY A 41 -2.13 -19.69 -5.54
CA GLY A 41 -1.20 -18.97 -6.42
C GLY A 41 -1.72 -17.64 -6.98
N TRP A 42 -2.99 -17.30 -6.76
CA TRP A 42 -3.57 -16.01 -7.19
C TRP A 42 -3.31 -14.89 -6.18
N ASP A 43 -2.03 -14.58 -5.90
CA ASP A 43 -1.63 -13.47 -5.02
C ASP A 43 -0.75 -12.42 -5.72
N PRO A 44 -1.36 -11.35 -6.29
CA PRO A 44 -0.66 -10.24 -6.92
C PRO A 44 0.31 -9.49 -6.00
N LEU A 45 0.10 -9.53 -4.67
CA LEU A 45 1.03 -8.90 -3.73
C LEU A 45 2.35 -9.66 -3.71
N HIS A 46 2.28 -10.99 -3.62
CA HIS A 46 3.46 -11.83 -3.60
C HIS A 46 4.26 -11.69 -4.90
N GLU A 47 3.57 -11.76 -6.05
CA GLU A 47 4.18 -11.56 -7.38
C GLU A 47 4.88 -10.19 -7.48
N SER A 48 4.23 -9.13 -7.00
CA SER A 48 4.80 -7.79 -7.03
C SER A 48 5.97 -7.60 -6.07
N LEU A 49 5.95 -8.27 -4.93
CA LEU A 49 7.05 -8.24 -3.97
C LEU A 49 8.27 -8.96 -4.54
N GLU A 50 8.09 -10.13 -5.16
CA GLU A 50 9.16 -10.84 -5.85
C GLU A 50 9.78 -9.98 -6.95
N LEU A 51 8.95 -9.41 -7.84
CA LEU A 51 9.41 -8.47 -8.87
C LEU A 51 10.20 -7.30 -8.27
N SER A 52 9.74 -6.74 -7.15
CA SER A 52 10.44 -5.63 -6.49
C SER A 52 11.84 -6.02 -6.04
N HIS A 53 12.00 -7.21 -5.45
CA HIS A 53 13.30 -7.75 -5.04
C HIS A 53 14.23 -8.01 -6.23
N GLN A 54 13.70 -8.57 -7.31
CA GLN A 54 14.46 -8.82 -8.54
C GLN A 54 14.97 -7.49 -9.14
N LEU A 55 14.11 -6.48 -9.25
CA LEU A 55 14.47 -5.17 -9.79
C LEU A 55 15.47 -4.43 -8.90
N MET A 56 15.30 -4.47 -7.58
CA MET A 56 16.26 -3.87 -6.64
C MET A 56 17.63 -4.56 -6.73
N SER A 57 17.65 -5.89 -6.89
CA SER A 57 18.89 -6.64 -7.08
C SER A 57 19.61 -6.23 -8.37
N LEU A 58 18.87 -6.01 -9.46
CA LEU A 58 19.41 -5.53 -10.73
C LEU A 58 20.00 -4.11 -10.64
N GLN A 59 19.49 -3.23 -9.78
CA GLN A 59 20.04 -1.88 -9.62
C GLN A 59 21.50 -1.87 -9.11
N ASN A 60 21.91 -2.93 -8.40
CA ASN A 60 23.27 -3.12 -7.91
C ASN A 60 24.24 -3.61 -8.99
N ALA A 61 23.73 -4.08 -10.13
CA ALA A 61 24.57 -4.48 -11.26
C ALA A 61 25.24 -3.25 -11.94
N PRO A 62 26.36 -3.44 -12.65
CA PRO A 62 27.05 -2.38 -13.39
C PRO A 62 26.28 -2.00 -14.68
N LEU A 63 25.10 -1.41 -14.50
CA LEU A 63 24.23 -0.95 -15.57
C LEU A 63 24.47 0.52 -15.91
N ASP A 64 24.18 0.90 -17.16
CA ASP A 64 24.12 2.30 -17.57
C ASP A 64 23.16 3.13 -16.71
N LYS A 65 23.49 4.41 -16.46
CA LYS A 65 22.69 5.32 -15.64
C LYS A 65 21.26 5.45 -16.15
N GLY A 66 21.08 5.52 -17.47
CA GLY A 66 19.77 5.61 -18.10
C GLY A 66 18.94 4.34 -17.92
N LEU A 67 19.57 3.16 -17.92
CA LEU A 67 18.87 1.91 -17.62
C LEU A 67 18.47 1.84 -16.14
N LYS A 68 19.37 2.20 -15.21
CA LYS A 68 19.05 2.24 -13.77
C LYS A 68 17.85 3.15 -13.48
N LEU A 69 17.80 4.32 -14.12
CA LEU A 69 16.68 5.24 -13.97
C LEU A 69 15.37 4.66 -14.52
N ARG A 70 15.40 3.96 -15.66
CA ARG A 70 14.22 3.27 -16.20
C ARG A 70 13.73 2.16 -15.29
N LEU A 71 14.63 1.38 -14.69
CA LEU A 71 14.27 0.36 -13.71
C LEU A 71 13.64 0.96 -12.45
N ALA A 72 14.18 2.09 -11.96
CA ALA A 72 13.60 2.80 -10.83
C ALA A 72 12.21 3.37 -11.15
N LEU A 73 12.02 3.98 -12.33
CA LEU A 73 10.72 4.47 -12.80
C LEU A 73 9.72 3.33 -12.97
N PHE A 74 10.16 2.20 -13.53
CA PHE A 74 9.33 1.01 -13.69
C PHE A 74 8.85 0.48 -12.33
N LEU A 75 9.78 0.29 -11.38
CA LEU A 75 9.45 -0.15 -10.02
C LEU A 75 8.48 0.82 -9.34
N TYR A 76 8.77 2.11 -9.38
CA TYR A 76 7.90 3.16 -8.84
C TYR A 76 6.50 3.12 -9.45
N CYS A 77 6.39 3.05 -10.77
CA CYS A 77 5.11 3.02 -11.46
C CYS A 77 4.33 1.74 -11.14
N HIS A 78 4.99 0.58 -11.12
CA HIS A 78 4.41 -0.72 -10.77
C HIS A 78 3.80 -0.68 -9.37
N LEU A 79 4.62 -0.32 -8.38
CA LEU A 79 4.21 -0.27 -6.97
C LEU A 79 3.07 0.72 -6.72
N THR A 80 3.10 1.89 -7.38
CA THR A 80 2.06 2.91 -7.20
C THR A 80 0.74 2.60 -7.93
N GLU A 81 0.69 1.60 -8.81
CA GLU A 81 -0.57 1.10 -9.38
C GLU A 81 -1.15 -0.10 -8.60
N MET A 82 -0.39 -0.71 -7.70
CA MET A 82 -0.88 -1.82 -6.89
C MET A 82 -2.04 -1.38 -5.99
N SER A 83 -3.17 -2.08 -6.10
CA SER A 83 -4.33 -1.78 -5.25
C SER A 83 -4.07 -2.06 -3.77
N ASP A 84 -3.28 -3.08 -3.44
CA ASP A 84 -3.00 -3.47 -2.05
C ASP A 84 -2.21 -2.42 -1.27
N VAL A 85 -1.34 -1.64 -1.94
CA VAL A 85 -0.64 -0.48 -1.34
C VAL A 85 -1.62 0.54 -0.74
N TYR A 86 -2.84 0.59 -1.26
CA TYR A 86 -3.88 1.50 -0.79
C TYR A 86 -4.96 0.81 0.04
N ASN A 87 -5.41 -0.38 -0.39
CA ASN A 87 -6.52 -1.09 0.25
C ASN A 87 -6.17 -1.56 1.66
N ILE A 88 -4.92 -1.99 1.90
CA ILE A 88 -4.47 -2.43 3.22
C ILE A 88 -4.50 -1.26 4.21
N PRO A 89 -3.80 -0.13 3.99
CA PRO A 89 -3.88 1.03 4.88
C PRO A 89 -5.31 1.56 5.05
N ALA A 90 -6.11 1.58 3.98
CA ALA A 90 -7.51 2.01 4.07
C ALA A 90 -8.31 1.14 5.04
N ASN A 91 -8.20 -0.18 4.93
CA ASN A 91 -8.84 -1.10 5.88
C ASN A 91 -8.30 -0.93 7.30
N MET A 92 -7.00 -0.70 7.49
CA MET A 92 -6.45 -0.44 8.83
C MET A 92 -7.08 0.81 9.46
N PHE A 93 -7.24 1.90 8.71
CA PHE A 93 -7.96 3.09 9.19
C PHE A 93 -9.43 2.78 9.51
N GLN A 94 -10.11 1.98 8.68
CA GLN A 94 -11.49 1.56 8.92
C GLN A 94 -11.61 0.76 10.23
N VAL A 95 -10.71 -0.20 10.45
CA VAL A 95 -10.65 -1.01 11.67
C VAL A 95 -10.45 -0.15 12.91
N ILE A 96 -9.50 0.81 12.88
CA ILE A 96 -9.29 1.77 13.97
C ILE A 96 -10.55 2.59 14.24
N SER A 97 -11.33 2.88 13.20
CA SER A 97 -12.58 3.63 13.28
C SER A 97 -13.78 2.77 13.68
N GLY A 98 -13.55 1.50 14.06
CA GLY A 98 -14.59 0.56 14.50
C GLY A 98 -15.38 -0.09 13.38
N HIS A 99 -15.02 0.15 12.11
CA HIS A 99 -15.63 -0.56 10.97
C HIS A 99 -15.00 -1.95 10.81
N ARG A 100 -15.63 -2.77 9.97
CA ARG A 100 -15.15 -4.11 9.62
C ARG A 100 -14.26 -4.05 8.39
N TYR A 101 -13.47 -5.10 8.17
CA TYR A 101 -12.77 -5.33 6.92
C TYR A 101 -13.75 -5.25 5.74
N SER A 102 -13.27 -4.65 4.65
CA SER A 102 -14.00 -4.54 3.39
C SER A 102 -13.06 -4.86 2.22
N MET A 103 -13.56 -5.65 1.26
CA MET A 103 -12.89 -5.85 -0.03
C MET A 103 -12.82 -4.54 -0.85
N SER A 104 -13.71 -3.59 -0.56
CA SER A 104 -13.79 -2.28 -1.21
C SER A 104 -13.74 -1.16 -0.16
N PRO A 105 -12.59 -0.97 0.53
CA PRO A 105 -12.50 -0.07 1.68
C PRO A 105 -12.73 1.40 1.31
N PHE A 106 -12.50 1.77 0.05
CA PHE A 106 -12.74 3.10 -0.48
C PHE A 106 -14.22 3.41 -0.74
N SER A 107 -15.10 2.41 -0.71
CA SER A 107 -16.56 2.60 -0.81
C SER A 107 -17.22 2.85 0.56
N VAL A 108 -16.50 2.59 1.65
CA VAL A 108 -17.04 2.77 3.01
C VAL A 108 -17.26 4.26 3.31
N GLY A 109 -18.49 4.58 3.73
CA GLY A 109 -18.91 5.93 4.09
C GLY A 109 -19.23 6.84 2.91
N LEU A 110 -19.28 6.32 1.67
CA LEU A 110 -19.76 7.09 0.52
C LEU A 110 -21.28 7.22 0.54
N GLN A 111 -21.78 8.38 0.13
CA GLN A 111 -23.22 8.59 -0.08
C GLN A 111 -23.70 7.87 -1.35
N GLN A 112 -24.99 7.55 -1.42
CA GLN A 112 -25.58 6.95 -2.63
C GLN A 112 -25.28 7.81 -3.87
N GLY A 113 -24.79 7.16 -4.93
CA GLY A 113 -24.41 7.80 -6.19
C GLY A 113 -22.97 8.33 -6.23
N GLN A 114 -22.22 8.30 -5.13
CA GLN A 114 -20.79 8.61 -5.14
C GLN A 114 -19.97 7.38 -5.54
N ASN A 115 -19.04 7.58 -6.47
CA ASN A 115 -18.13 6.53 -6.91
C ASN A 115 -16.83 6.56 -6.08
N PRO A 116 -16.28 5.40 -5.68
CA PRO A 116 -14.99 5.35 -5.02
C PRO A 116 -13.87 5.83 -5.95
N PRO A 117 -12.77 6.37 -5.40
CA PRO A 117 -11.61 6.76 -6.20
C PRO A 117 -11.02 5.55 -6.93
N THR A 118 -10.90 5.65 -8.25
CA THR A 118 -10.32 4.61 -9.10
C THR A 118 -8.82 4.83 -9.35
N SER A 119 -8.37 6.08 -9.38
CA SER A 119 -6.96 6.41 -9.62
C SER A 119 -6.09 6.34 -8.36
N PRO A 120 -4.78 6.02 -8.48
CA PRO A 120 -3.83 6.09 -7.36
C PRO A 120 -3.85 7.42 -6.61
N SER A 121 -3.85 8.55 -7.33
CA SER A 121 -3.92 9.90 -6.72
C SER A 121 -5.26 10.15 -6.01
N GLY A 122 -6.36 9.54 -6.47
CA GLY A 122 -7.64 9.59 -5.77
C GLY A 122 -7.62 8.78 -4.47
N LYS A 123 -7.07 7.56 -4.52
CA LYS A 123 -6.93 6.68 -3.35
C LYS A 123 -6.01 7.30 -2.29
N ALA A 124 -4.87 7.85 -2.70
CA ALA A 124 -3.94 8.60 -1.84
C ALA A 124 -4.63 9.77 -1.10
N ARG A 125 -5.39 10.61 -1.82
CA ARG A 125 -6.16 11.70 -1.18
C ARG A 125 -7.20 11.19 -0.20
N ARG A 126 -7.85 10.05 -0.48
CA ARG A 126 -8.79 9.44 0.44
C ARG A 126 -8.09 8.87 1.67
N LEU A 127 -6.92 8.25 1.53
CA LEU A 127 -6.09 7.83 2.66
C LEU A 127 -5.67 9.01 3.53
N LYS A 128 -5.26 10.13 2.93
CA LYS A 128 -4.98 11.36 3.66
C LYS A 128 -6.17 11.81 4.49
N ALA A 129 -7.37 11.85 3.91
CA ALA A 129 -8.58 12.22 4.65
C ALA A 129 -8.89 11.26 5.83
N LEU A 130 -8.65 9.96 5.66
CA LEU A 130 -8.81 8.96 6.74
C LEU A 130 -7.75 9.15 7.83
N ALA A 131 -6.50 9.43 7.45
CA ALA A 131 -5.41 9.69 8.36
C ALA A 131 -5.65 10.97 9.18
N ASP A 132 -6.11 12.04 8.52
CA ASP A 132 -6.47 13.32 9.15
C ASP A 132 -7.56 13.11 10.22
N ALA A 133 -8.57 12.27 9.95
CA ALA A 133 -9.63 11.95 10.91
C ALA A 133 -9.15 11.18 12.15
N LEU A 134 -7.96 10.55 12.09
CA LEU A 134 -7.37 9.74 13.16
C LEU A 134 -6.11 10.36 13.77
N ASN A 135 -5.87 11.65 13.50
CA ASN A 135 -4.69 12.41 13.93
C ASN A 135 -3.36 11.78 13.48
N MET A 136 -3.32 11.31 12.22
CA MET A 136 -2.15 10.74 11.56
C MET A 136 -1.77 11.54 10.31
N GLN A 137 -1.82 12.87 10.40
CA GLN A 137 -1.69 13.79 9.25
C GLN A 137 -0.39 13.56 8.47
N GLU A 138 0.73 13.33 9.15
CA GLU A 138 2.02 13.08 8.51
C GLU A 138 2.00 11.83 7.61
N LEU A 139 1.34 10.75 8.05
CA LEU A 139 1.15 9.55 7.23
C LEU A 139 0.25 9.85 6.01
N GLY A 140 -0.78 10.66 6.20
CA GLY A 140 -1.65 11.12 5.11
C GLY A 140 -0.90 11.92 4.05
N GLU A 141 -0.03 12.84 4.48
CA GLU A 141 0.85 13.62 3.60
C GLU A 141 1.80 12.72 2.81
N VAL A 142 2.39 11.70 3.45
CA VAL A 142 3.24 10.72 2.76
C VAL A 142 2.49 10.02 1.61
N PHE A 143 1.27 9.55 1.83
CA PHE A 143 0.50 8.90 0.75
C PHE A 143 0.18 9.84 -0.41
N GLU A 144 -0.06 11.13 -0.14
CA GLU A 144 -0.33 12.12 -1.19
C GLU A 144 0.95 12.52 -1.94
N GLU A 145 2.03 12.84 -1.23
CA GLU A 145 3.29 13.31 -1.82
C GLU A 145 4.03 12.21 -2.59
N MET A 146 3.79 10.94 -2.28
CA MET A 146 4.44 9.82 -2.96
C MET A 146 4.01 9.64 -4.42
N ILE A 147 2.93 10.32 -4.86
CA ILE A 147 2.37 10.15 -6.21
C ILE A 147 2.60 11.38 -7.08
N VAL A 148 3.60 11.28 -7.96
CA VAL A 148 3.79 12.18 -9.10
C VAL A 148 3.03 11.64 -10.31
N LYS A 149 1.78 12.06 -10.47
CA LYS A 149 0.85 11.57 -11.51
C LYS A 149 1.41 11.77 -12.92
N GLU A 150 1.98 12.93 -13.20
CA GLU A 150 2.40 13.33 -14.54
C GLU A 150 3.60 12.50 -15.02
N VAL A 151 4.55 12.21 -14.12
CA VAL A 151 5.69 11.33 -14.41
C VAL A 151 5.21 9.89 -14.64
N ARG A 152 4.26 9.40 -13.83
CA ARG A 152 3.71 8.05 -14.00
C ARG A 152 3.01 7.90 -15.36
N ASN A 153 2.17 8.88 -15.72
CA ASN A 153 1.48 8.91 -17.00
C ASN A 153 2.47 8.98 -18.17
N ALA A 154 3.47 9.87 -18.09
CA ALA A 154 4.49 9.99 -19.14
C ALA A 154 5.26 8.68 -19.31
N PHE A 155 5.61 7.99 -18.23
CA PHE A 155 6.31 6.71 -18.29
C PHE A 155 5.45 5.61 -18.92
N TYR A 156 4.21 5.40 -18.45
CA TYR A 156 3.33 4.36 -18.98
C TYR A 156 2.94 4.56 -20.44
N HIS A 157 2.84 5.82 -20.89
CA HIS A 157 2.56 6.14 -22.29
C HIS A 157 3.82 6.27 -23.15
N SER A 158 5.01 5.96 -22.60
CA SER A 158 6.30 6.14 -23.28
C SER A 158 6.51 7.55 -23.84
N ASP A 159 5.95 8.55 -23.18
CA ASP A 159 5.90 9.95 -23.60
C ASP A 159 6.92 10.82 -22.85
N TYR A 160 8.15 10.30 -22.73
CA TYR A 160 9.23 10.94 -21.99
C TYR A 160 10.58 10.82 -22.68
N ILE A 161 11.50 11.73 -22.34
CA ILE A 161 12.91 11.71 -22.72
C ILE A 161 13.75 11.79 -21.45
N LEU A 162 14.74 10.91 -21.31
CA LEU A 162 15.74 11.00 -20.24
C LEU A 162 16.95 11.78 -20.75
N THR A 163 17.38 12.76 -19.96
CA THR A 163 18.63 13.51 -20.18
C THR A 163 19.61 13.22 -19.04
N ASN A 164 20.73 13.94 -18.97
CA ASN A 164 21.66 13.78 -17.86
C ASN A 164 21.14 14.35 -16.53
N GLU A 165 20.19 15.30 -16.60
CA GLU A 165 19.76 16.14 -15.48
C GLU A 165 18.26 16.06 -15.19
N SER A 166 17.45 15.61 -16.15
CA SER A 166 15.99 15.66 -16.05
C SER A 166 15.27 14.57 -16.83
N LEU A 167 14.06 14.25 -16.37
CA LEU A 167 13.04 13.58 -17.16
C LEU A 167 12.19 14.65 -17.83
N ASN A 168 12.16 14.66 -19.16
CA ASN A 168 11.37 15.61 -19.93
C ASN A 168 10.08 14.92 -20.40
N ILE A 169 8.94 15.45 -20.00
CA ILE A 169 7.62 15.02 -20.44
C ILE A 169 7.35 15.67 -21.81
N ARG A 170 7.02 14.87 -22.81
CA ARG A 170 6.84 15.38 -24.19
C ARG A 170 5.46 16.04 -24.36
N HIS A 171 4.40 15.45 -23.84
CA HIS A 171 3.04 15.99 -23.86
C HIS A 171 2.35 15.87 -22.50
N GLY A 172 1.33 16.70 -22.28
CA GLY A 172 0.54 16.75 -21.06
C GLY A 172 0.77 18.03 -20.26
N GLU A 173 0.23 18.06 -19.05
CA GLU A 173 0.23 19.29 -18.25
C GLU A 173 1.57 19.58 -17.57
N GLY A 174 2.53 18.66 -17.56
CA GLY A 174 3.78 18.86 -16.81
C GLY A 174 3.59 18.90 -15.29
N VAL A 175 4.70 18.94 -14.56
CA VAL A 175 4.72 18.88 -13.10
C VAL A 175 4.76 20.30 -12.53
N VAL A 176 4.08 20.53 -11.39
CA VAL A 176 4.20 21.78 -10.65
C VAL A 176 5.40 21.72 -9.70
N ILE A 177 6.43 22.51 -9.99
CA ILE A 177 7.66 22.65 -9.22
C ILE A 177 7.80 24.11 -8.81
N ASN A 178 7.87 24.40 -7.49
CA ASN A 178 7.98 25.77 -6.97
C ASN A 178 6.89 26.72 -7.51
N ARG A 179 5.64 26.23 -7.61
CA ARG A 179 4.47 26.94 -8.16
C ARG A 179 4.53 27.24 -9.65
N MET A 180 5.55 26.77 -10.37
CA MET A 180 5.64 26.84 -11.82
C MET A 180 5.39 25.47 -12.42
N ARG A 181 4.68 25.44 -13.53
CA ARG A 181 4.38 24.22 -14.28
C ARG A 181 5.48 24.02 -15.33
N ASP A 182 6.14 22.88 -15.29
CA ASP A 182 7.25 22.57 -16.21
C ASP A 182 7.18 21.12 -16.71
N ASN A 183 7.52 20.94 -17.98
CA ASN A 183 7.66 19.62 -18.61
C ASN A 183 9.07 19.05 -18.41
N LYS A 184 10.06 19.88 -18.09
CA LYS A 184 11.39 19.45 -17.66
C LYS A 184 11.35 19.19 -16.15
N VAL A 185 11.43 17.92 -15.75
CA VAL A 185 11.40 17.50 -14.34
C VAL A 185 12.83 17.20 -13.88
N PRO A 186 13.49 18.06 -13.08
CA PRO A 186 14.85 17.85 -12.62
C PRO A 186 14.98 16.62 -11.73
N TYR A 187 16.06 15.86 -11.86
CA TYR A 187 16.29 14.67 -11.03
C TYR A 187 16.44 14.97 -9.54
N GLU A 188 17.00 16.13 -9.19
CA GLU A 188 17.06 16.60 -7.79
C GLU A 188 15.68 16.69 -7.14
N TRP A 189 14.65 17.03 -7.92
CA TRP A 189 13.27 17.13 -7.45
C TRP A 189 12.56 15.77 -7.54
N LEU A 190 12.82 15.02 -8.61
CA LEU A 190 12.13 13.78 -8.92
C LEU A 190 12.58 12.59 -8.06
N LEU A 191 13.89 12.37 -7.93
CA LEU A 191 14.42 11.17 -7.27
C LEU A 191 13.96 11.01 -5.82
N PRO A 192 13.91 12.06 -4.97
CA PRO A 192 13.37 11.93 -3.62
C PRO A 192 11.90 11.48 -3.59
N ARG A 193 11.10 11.86 -4.59
CA ARG A 193 9.68 11.48 -4.70
C ARG A 193 9.50 10.06 -5.20
N LEU A 194 10.31 9.63 -6.17
CA LEU A 194 10.34 8.23 -6.59
C LEU A 194 10.73 7.33 -5.41
N GLN A 195 11.75 7.74 -4.65
CA GLN A 195 12.21 7.01 -3.47
C GLN A 195 11.13 6.97 -2.39
N LEU A 196 10.40 8.07 -2.15
CA LEU A 196 9.27 8.09 -1.23
C LEU A 196 8.18 7.10 -1.67
N GLY A 197 7.78 7.11 -2.94
CA GLY A 197 6.80 6.16 -3.50
C GLY A 197 7.20 4.71 -3.33
N ILE A 198 8.44 4.38 -3.70
CA ILE A 198 8.98 3.02 -3.57
C ILE A 198 9.01 2.60 -2.09
N ASN A 199 9.58 3.44 -1.22
CA ASN A 199 9.74 3.09 0.20
C ASN A 199 8.40 2.98 0.92
N THR A 200 7.44 3.86 0.63
CA THR A 200 6.10 3.79 1.24
C THR A 200 5.37 2.54 0.81
N ALA A 201 5.40 2.20 -0.49
CA ALA A 201 4.79 0.98 -0.99
C ALA A 201 5.45 -0.26 -0.34
N LEU A 202 6.77 -0.36 -0.40
CA LEU A 202 7.51 -1.49 0.20
C LEU A 202 7.27 -1.59 1.71
N ALA A 203 7.16 -0.48 2.44
CA ALA A 203 6.83 -0.49 3.85
C ALA A 203 5.45 -1.13 4.11
N VAL A 204 4.42 -0.80 3.31
CA VAL A 204 3.11 -1.46 3.42
C VAL A 204 3.21 -2.95 3.14
N LEU A 205 3.89 -3.35 2.05
CA LEU A 205 4.01 -4.75 1.66
C LEU A 205 4.77 -5.59 2.71
N ASN A 206 5.93 -5.09 3.15
CA ASN A 206 6.77 -5.78 4.13
C ASN A 206 6.10 -5.87 5.50
N LEU A 207 5.48 -4.79 5.99
CA LEU A 207 4.73 -4.83 7.26
C LEU A 207 3.55 -5.81 7.18
N THR A 208 2.95 -5.97 6.00
CA THR A 208 1.90 -6.98 5.78
C THR A 208 2.47 -8.40 5.89
N GLU A 209 3.55 -8.71 5.16
CA GLU A 209 4.19 -10.03 5.24
C GLU A 209 4.71 -10.34 6.65
N ASP A 210 5.39 -9.38 7.28
CA ASP A 210 5.94 -9.53 8.63
C ASP A 210 4.81 -9.76 9.65
N SER A 211 3.69 -9.03 9.52
CA SER A 211 2.53 -9.21 10.38
C SER A 211 1.90 -10.59 10.19
N ILE A 212 1.78 -11.09 8.95
CA ILE A 212 1.31 -12.45 8.65
C ILE A 212 2.26 -13.46 9.31
N ARG A 213 3.57 -13.33 9.08
CA ARG A 213 4.61 -14.22 9.61
C ARG A 213 4.73 -14.18 11.12
N SER A 214 4.26 -13.12 11.78
CA SER A 214 4.31 -12.98 13.25
C SER A 214 3.39 -13.96 13.98
N TYR A 215 2.33 -14.47 13.33
CA TYR A 215 1.46 -15.49 13.90
C TYR A 215 2.09 -16.87 13.77
N LYS A 216 2.69 -17.36 14.87
CA LYS A 216 3.39 -18.65 14.91
C LYS A 216 2.58 -19.83 15.41
N GLN A 217 1.44 -19.55 16.04
CA GLN A 217 0.56 -20.54 16.64
C GLN A 217 -0.88 -20.09 16.45
N ASP A 218 -1.77 -21.08 16.34
CA ASP A 218 -3.20 -20.85 16.29
C ASP A 218 -3.65 -20.06 17.52
N LYS A 219 -4.59 -19.14 17.30
CA LYS A 219 -5.05 -18.21 18.33
C LYS A 219 -6.56 -18.15 18.34
N ILE A 220 -7.14 -18.33 19.52
CA ILE A 220 -8.58 -18.15 19.74
C ILE A 220 -8.84 -16.70 20.12
N LEU A 221 -9.79 -16.06 19.45
CA LEU A 221 -10.22 -14.70 19.72
C LEU A 221 -11.73 -14.53 19.45
N GLN A 222 -12.27 -13.37 19.81
CA GLN A 222 -13.63 -12.98 19.44
C GLN A 222 -13.57 -12.18 18.13
N GLY A 223 -14.39 -12.53 17.15
CA GLY A 223 -14.51 -11.75 15.92
C GLY A 223 -15.95 -11.57 15.47
N ARG A 224 -16.19 -10.49 14.71
CA ARG A 224 -17.52 -10.00 14.32
C ARG A 224 -18.11 -10.76 13.13
N LEU A 225 -18.17 -12.09 13.21
CA LEU A 225 -18.72 -12.95 12.15
C LEU A 225 -20.15 -13.45 12.40
N GLY A 226 -20.71 -13.21 13.59
CA GLY A 226 -22.06 -13.66 13.92
C GLY A 226 -23.14 -12.94 13.10
N ALA A 227 -24.36 -13.49 13.14
CA ALA A 227 -25.52 -12.86 12.52
C ALA A 227 -25.69 -11.44 13.05
N GLY A 228 -25.93 -10.46 12.17
CA GLY A 228 -26.02 -9.06 12.58
C GLY A 228 -24.70 -8.42 13.06
N GLY A 229 -23.55 -9.09 12.91
CA GLY A 229 -22.25 -8.60 13.36
C GLY A 229 -21.90 -8.95 14.80
N GLU A 230 -22.60 -9.92 15.40
CA GLU A 230 -22.30 -10.42 16.74
C GLU A 230 -20.87 -10.98 16.84
N LEU A 231 -20.30 -10.87 18.05
CA LEU A 231 -19.02 -11.48 18.36
C LEU A 231 -19.20 -12.98 18.54
N ILE A 232 -18.46 -13.76 17.76
CA ILE A 232 -18.37 -15.20 17.91
C ILE A 232 -16.93 -15.61 18.15
N THR A 233 -16.75 -16.77 18.76
CA THR A 233 -15.41 -17.32 18.99
C THR A 233 -14.87 -17.90 17.69
N ILE A 234 -13.66 -17.47 17.33
CA ILE A 234 -12.97 -17.83 16.09
C ILE A 234 -11.58 -18.34 16.46
N GLN A 235 -11.09 -19.32 15.72
CA GLN A 235 -9.68 -19.71 15.74
C GLN A 235 -9.00 -19.18 14.49
N LEU A 236 -8.02 -18.30 14.67
CA LEU A 236 -7.04 -17.99 13.63
C LEU A 236 -6.17 -19.22 13.40
N THR A 237 -5.99 -19.60 12.14
CA THR A 237 -5.15 -20.74 11.76
C THR A 237 -3.80 -20.25 11.25
N THR A 238 -2.75 -21.02 11.55
CA THR A 238 -1.37 -20.69 11.22
C THR A 238 -0.66 -21.86 10.54
N HIS A 239 0.37 -21.54 9.77
CA HIS A 239 1.35 -22.49 9.26
C HIS A 239 2.74 -22.11 9.81
N PRO A 240 3.56 -23.06 10.29
CA PRO A 240 4.88 -22.75 10.85
C PRO A 240 5.78 -21.90 9.94
N ASP A 241 5.76 -22.18 8.63
CA ASP A 241 6.62 -21.50 7.65
C ASP A 241 6.03 -20.21 7.07
N PHE A 242 4.70 -20.11 7.02
CA PHE A 242 4.01 -19.02 6.30
C PHE A 242 3.29 -18.03 7.22
N GLY A 243 3.06 -18.39 8.49
CA GLY A 243 2.35 -17.56 9.45
C GLY A 243 0.83 -17.72 9.36
N LEU A 244 0.09 -16.63 9.57
CA LEU A 244 -1.36 -16.59 9.47
C LEU A 244 -1.83 -17.07 8.08
N ASN A 245 -2.71 -18.07 8.03
CA ASN A 245 -3.20 -18.62 6.74
C ASN A 245 -4.73 -18.68 6.63
N GLY A 246 -5.45 -18.32 7.68
CA GLY A 246 -6.91 -18.37 7.67
C GLY A 246 -7.53 -18.25 9.05
N PHE A 247 -8.79 -18.63 9.10
CA PHE A 247 -9.55 -18.76 10.33
C PHE A 247 -10.66 -19.80 10.16
N LYS A 248 -11.20 -20.30 11.27
CA LYS A 248 -12.34 -21.21 11.27
C LYS A 248 -13.28 -20.98 12.43
N THR A 249 -14.53 -21.41 12.20
CA THR A 249 -15.58 -21.48 13.20
C THR A 249 -16.43 -22.74 12.95
N PRO A 250 -16.74 -23.56 13.98
CA PRO A 250 -16.26 -23.44 15.36
C PRO A 250 -14.74 -23.69 15.49
N PRO A 251 -14.09 -23.22 16.57
CA PRO A 251 -12.72 -23.59 16.90
C PRO A 251 -12.55 -25.11 17.06
N ASP A 252 -11.33 -25.60 16.85
CA ASP A 252 -10.97 -26.98 17.21
C ASP A 252 -11.17 -27.19 18.72
N PRO A 253 -11.50 -28.43 19.14
CA PRO A 253 -11.43 -28.81 20.53
C PRO A 253 -10.02 -28.53 21.08
N ALA A 254 -9.91 -27.93 22.27
CA ALA A 254 -8.63 -27.78 22.95
C ALA A 254 -7.97 -29.16 23.09
N ARG A 255 -6.78 -29.31 22.53
CA ARG A 255 -5.96 -30.53 22.63
C ARG A 255 -5.22 -30.59 23.97
#